data_AF-A0A930UFC7-F1
#
_entry.id   AF-A0A930UFC7-F1
#
_cell.length_a   1.000
_cell.length_b   1.000
_cell.length_c   1.000
_cell.angle_alpha   90.00
_cell.angle_beta   90.00
_cell.angle_gamma   90.00
#
_symmetry.space_group_name_H-M   'P 1'
#
loop_
_entity.id
_entity.type
_entity.pdbx_description
1 polymer ?
#
loop_
_entity_poly.entity_id
_entity_poly.type
_entity_poly.pdbx_seq_one_letter_code
_entity_poly.pdbx_strand_id
1 'polypeptide(L)'
;PATEVLSRATGFVRNYSSDPYAGYADSPSVFFPLRHRPPADGELHLKERVLGLRRGGAAKAYPLSRLAAYGQSRIADEVGGEPVFIHWDAAAGAAWAADAAGQPLAAVDGYWFAWYAFHPATAVFAAPAPFDQ
;
A
#
# COMPACT_ATOMS: atom_id res chain seq x y z
N PRO A 1 12.76 8.00 -34.97
CA PRO A 1 11.40 7.48 -34.73
C PRO A 1 11.37 5.94 -34.74
N ALA A 2 10.40 5.37 -34.00
CA ALA A 2 9.84 4.01 -34.06
C ALA A 2 10.65 2.83 -33.45
N THR A 3 10.40 2.53 -32.17
CA THR A 3 10.29 1.14 -31.73
C THR A 3 8.84 0.70 -31.85
N GLU A 4 8.60 -0.18 -32.82
CA GLU A 4 7.31 -0.80 -33.10
C GLU A 4 7.09 -1.99 -32.18
N VAL A 5 5.86 -2.11 -31.68
CA VAL A 5 5.42 -3.08 -30.70
C VAL A 5 4.72 -4.26 -31.40
N LEU A 6 4.99 -5.46 -30.87
CA LEU A 6 4.24 -6.72 -30.94
C LEU A 6 4.28 -7.53 -32.24
N SER A 7 4.69 -8.79 -32.09
CA SER A 7 4.11 -9.88 -32.88
C SER A 7 3.76 -11.08 -31.98
N ARG A 8 2.49 -11.50 -32.08
CA ARG A 8 1.82 -12.53 -31.30
C ARG A 8 1.78 -13.81 -32.13
N ALA A 9 2.80 -14.66 -32.04
CA ALA A 9 2.76 -15.97 -32.68
C ALA A 9 3.77 -16.96 -32.08
N THR A 10 3.42 -17.58 -30.96
CA THR A 10 3.89 -18.95 -30.67
C THR A 10 2.77 -19.70 -29.95
N GLY A 11 2.22 -20.71 -30.62
CA GLY A 11 1.08 -21.50 -30.18
C GLY A 11 1.31 -22.25 -28.87
N PHE A 12 0.84 -21.65 -27.78
CA PHE A 12 0.49 -22.39 -26.58
C PHE A 12 -1.03 -22.42 -26.48
N VAL A 13 -1.64 -23.60 -26.71
CA VAL A 13 -2.96 -23.89 -26.16
C VAL A 13 -2.75 -24.05 -24.65
N ARG A 14 -2.66 -22.94 -23.93
CA ARG A 14 -2.81 -22.96 -22.48
C ARG A 14 -4.30 -22.96 -22.21
N ASN A 15 -4.78 -24.09 -21.72
CA ASN A 15 -6.17 -24.25 -21.30
C ASN A 15 -6.36 -23.41 -20.03
N TYR A 16 -6.75 -22.13 -20.19
CA TYR A 16 -7.07 -21.20 -19.10
C TYR A 16 -8.43 -21.50 -18.42
N SER A 17 -9.08 -22.59 -18.80
CA SER A 17 -10.41 -22.99 -18.30
C SER A 17 -10.37 -23.62 -16.90
N SER A 18 -9.18 -23.87 -16.37
CA SER A 18 -8.95 -24.23 -14.98
C SER A 18 -8.28 -23.03 -14.33
N ASP A 19 -9.01 -22.32 -13.47
CA ASP A 19 -8.53 -21.14 -12.74
C ASP A 19 -7.12 -21.40 -12.16
N PRO A 20 -6.06 -20.83 -12.75
CA PRO A 20 -4.69 -21.15 -12.38
C PRO A 20 -4.27 -20.50 -11.05
N TYR A 21 -5.18 -19.77 -10.39
CA TYR A 21 -4.95 -19.11 -9.10
C TYR A 21 -6.03 -19.40 -8.06
N ALA A 22 -7.04 -20.23 -8.37
CA ALA A 22 -8.09 -20.62 -7.41
C ALA A 22 -7.52 -21.19 -6.10
N GLY A 23 -6.33 -21.81 -6.12
CA GLY A 23 -5.66 -22.34 -4.93
C GLY A 23 -4.69 -21.37 -4.23
N TYR A 24 -4.45 -20.17 -4.75
CA TYR A 24 -3.53 -19.20 -4.14
C TYR A 24 -4.18 -18.43 -2.98
N ALA A 25 -5.51 -18.37 -2.96
CA ALA A 25 -6.27 -17.76 -1.87
C ALA A 25 -6.37 -18.68 -0.63
N ASP A 26 -6.30 -20.00 -0.82
CA ASP A 26 -6.61 -20.99 0.22
C ASP A 26 -5.41 -21.76 0.79
N SER A 27 -4.19 -21.55 0.29
CA SER A 27 -3.00 -22.28 0.79
C SER A 27 -2.11 -21.39 1.67
N PRO A 28 -1.93 -21.70 2.97
CA PRO A 28 -1.19 -20.84 3.93
C PRO A 28 0.33 -20.75 3.71
N SER A 29 0.86 -21.30 2.62
CA SER A 29 2.30 -21.47 2.39
C SER A 29 2.79 -20.74 1.14
N VAL A 30 3.55 -19.65 1.34
CA VAL A 30 4.25 -18.92 0.29
C VAL A 30 5.62 -19.56 0.08
N PHE A 31 5.99 -19.85 -1.17
CA PHE A 31 7.23 -20.57 -1.57
C PHE A 31 8.53 -19.79 -1.34
N PHE A 32 8.43 -18.52 -0.91
CA PHE A 32 9.54 -17.74 -0.38
C PHE A 32 9.15 -17.26 1.02
N PRO A 33 9.90 -17.63 2.08
CA PRO A 33 9.59 -17.18 3.42
C PRO A 33 9.75 -15.66 3.48
N LEU A 34 8.62 -14.94 3.54
CA LEU A 34 8.60 -13.58 4.04
C LEU A 34 9.14 -13.66 5.46
N ARG A 35 10.36 -13.16 5.69
CA ARG A 35 11.00 -13.17 7.02
C ARG A 35 10.13 -12.48 8.07
N HIS A 36 9.23 -11.61 7.63
CA HIS A 36 8.20 -10.97 8.42
C HIS A 36 6.86 -11.08 7.68
N ARG A 37 5.90 -11.82 8.24
CA ARG A 37 4.50 -11.81 7.78
C ARG A 37 3.78 -10.71 8.57
N PRO A 38 2.98 -9.85 7.92
CA PRO A 38 2.11 -8.94 8.66
C PRO A 38 1.14 -9.76 9.52
N PRO A 39 0.73 -9.25 10.70
CA PRO A 39 -0.18 -9.98 11.59
C PRO A 39 -1.40 -10.48 10.80
N ALA A 40 -1.70 -11.78 10.93
CA ALA A 40 -2.85 -12.40 10.25
C ALA A 40 -4.19 -11.86 10.80
N ASP A 41 -4.14 -11.30 12.01
CA ASP A 41 -5.29 -10.91 12.79
C ASP A 41 -5.70 -9.47 12.46
N GLY A 42 -6.22 -9.28 11.24
CA GLY A 42 -7.21 -8.24 10.96
C GLY A 42 -6.72 -6.86 10.48
N GLU A 43 -5.43 -6.62 10.26
CA GLU A 43 -5.00 -5.24 10.00
C GLU A 43 -5.10 -4.80 8.53
N LEU A 44 -4.63 -5.56 7.53
CA LEU A 44 -4.70 -5.20 6.10
C LEU A 44 -4.59 -6.43 5.19
N HIS A 45 -5.34 -6.45 4.09
CA HIS A 45 -5.17 -7.47 3.05
C HIS A 45 -3.76 -7.36 2.42
N LEU A 46 -3.13 -8.48 2.04
CA LEU A 46 -1.76 -8.45 1.49
C LEU A 46 -1.61 -7.52 0.27
N LYS A 47 -2.63 -7.52 -0.59
CA LYS A 47 -2.70 -6.67 -1.79
C LYS A 47 -3.35 -5.30 -1.54
N GLU A 48 -3.51 -4.89 -0.29
CA GLU A 48 -3.91 -3.53 0.03
C GLU A 48 -2.87 -2.54 -0.50
N ARG A 49 -3.31 -1.43 -1.10
CA ARG A 49 -2.43 -0.34 -1.47
C ARG A 49 -2.14 0.54 -0.25
N VAL A 50 -0.88 0.87 -0.06
CA VAL A 50 -0.42 1.75 1.02
C VAL A 50 0.47 2.85 0.45
N LEU A 51 0.35 4.04 1.03
CA LEU A 51 1.37 5.06 0.93
C LEU A 51 2.35 4.85 2.09
N GLY A 52 3.57 4.42 1.82
CA GLY A 52 4.64 4.26 2.80
C GLY A 52 5.49 5.53 2.92
N LEU A 53 5.72 6.00 4.14
CA LEU A 53 6.53 7.18 4.43
C LEU A 53 7.61 6.86 5.46
N ARG A 54 8.82 7.39 5.26
CA ARG A 54 9.94 7.21 6.19
C ARG A 54 10.56 8.56 6.56
N ARG A 55 10.57 8.90 7.84
CA ARG A 55 11.04 10.18 8.40
C ARG A 55 11.59 9.97 9.82
N GLY A 56 12.58 10.75 10.24
CA GLY A 56 13.19 10.62 11.58
C GLY A 56 13.62 9.21 12.00
N GLY A 57 13.99 8.33 11.05
CA GLY A 57 14.31 6.92 11.34
C GLY A 57 13.10 6.00 11.54
N ALA A 58 11.88 6.53 11.59
CA ALA A 58 10.64 5.77 11.67
C ALA A 58 10.02 5.53 10.29
N ALA A 59 9.21 4.47 10.18
CA ALA A 59 8.41 4.15 9.00
C ALA A 59 6.92 4.14 9.40
N LYS A 60 6.06 4.67 8.53
CA LYS A 60 4.61 4.62 8.70
C LYS A 60 3.94 4.32 7.37
N ALA A 61 2.93 3.46 7.39
CA ALA A 61 2.12 3.09 6.24
C ALA A 61 0.72 3.68 6.37
N TYR A 62 0.20 4.24 5.29
CA TYR A 62 -1.13 4.80 5.18
C TYR A 62 -1.95 4.00 4.18
N PRO A 63 -2.81 3.08 4.62
CA PRO A 63 -3.64 2.29 3.73
C PRO A 63 -4.66 3.15 3.01
N LEU A 64 -4.73 3.02 1.69
CA LEU A 64 -5.61 3.87 0.88
C LEU A 64 -7.08 3.61 1.21
N SER A 65 -7.47 2.38 1.56
CA SER A 65 -8.82 2.09 2.04
C SER A 65 -9.18 2.86 3.32
N ARG A 66 -8.23 3.00 4.26
CA ARG A 66 -8.43 3.76 5.50
C ARG A 66 -8.46 5.26 5.24
N LEU A 67 -7.64 5.77 4.33
CA LEU A 67 -7.68 7.16 3.89
C LEU A 67 -9.04 7.48 3.23
N ALA A 68 -9.51 6.60 2.35
CA ALA A 68 -10.81 6.71 1.70
C ALA A 68 -11.97 6.69 2.71
N ALA A 69 -11.92 5.76 3.67
CA ALA A 69 -12.94 5.65 4.72
C ALA A 69 -12.93 6.85 5.68
N TYR A 70 -11.76 7.42 5.97
CA TYR A 70 -11.67 8.62 6.80
C TYR A 70 -12.21 9.87 6.09
N GLY A 71 -12.08 9.94 4.77
CA GLY A 71 -12.75 10.95 3.93
C GLY A 71 -12.18 12.36 3.99
N GLN A 72 -11.12 12.61 4.77
CA GLN A 72 -10.45 13.90 4.83
C GLN A 72 -9.44 14.05 3.69
N SER A 73 -9.50 15.18 2.96
CA SER A 73 -8.57 15.47 1.86
C SER A 73 -7.16 15.81 2.31
N ARG A 74 -6.99 16.21 3.58
CA ARG A 74 -5.71 16.49 4.21
C ARG A 74 -5.73 16.03 5.66
N ILE A 75 -4.74 15.23 6.03
CA ILE A 75 -4.60 14.60 7.34
C ILE A 75 -3.28 15.06 7.94
N ALA A 76 -3.33 15.71 9.10
CA ALA A 76 -2.14 16.04 9.86
C ALA A 76 -1.68 14.82 10.66
N ASP A 77 -0.38 14.55 10.63
CA ASP A 77 0.20 13.42 11.35
C ASP A 77 1.66 13.71 11.70
N GLU A 78 2.28 12.82 12.48
CA GLU A 78 3.68 12.86 12.83
C GLU A 78 4.35 11.53 12.50
N VAL A 79 5.52 11.59 11.85
CA VAL A 79 6.34 10.41 11.56
C VAL A 79 7.77 10.67 12.02
N GLY A 80 8.22 9.89 12.99
CA GLY A 80 9.59 10.01 13.52
C GLY A 80 9.87 11.36 14.18
N GLY A 81 8.88 11.98 14.83
CA GLY A 81 9.02 13.30 15.45
C GLY A 81 8.90 14.48 14.50
N GLU A 82 8.64 14.23 13.21
CA GLU A 82 8.53 15.27 12.20
C GLU A 82 7.07 15.42 11.74
N PRO A 83 6.50 16.65 11.74
CA PRO A 83 5.13 16.88 11.29
C PRO A 83 5.02 16.68 9.78
N VAL A 84 3.96 15.99 9.36
CA VAL A 84 3.66 15.68 7.97
C VAL A 84 2.18 15.88 7.67
N PHE A 85 1.87 16.11 6.39
CA PHE A 85 0.51 16.17 5.90
C PHE A 85 0.30 15.12 4.82
N ILE A 86 -0.67 14.23 5.02
CA ILE A 86 -1.09 13.26 4.02
C ILE A 86 -2.27 13.86 3.26
N HIS A 87 -2.12 13.95 1.95
CA HIS A 87 -3.15 14.44 1.05
C HIS A 87 -3.83 13.25 0.38
N TRP A 88 -5.15 13.21 0.45
CA TRP A 88 -5.99 12.19 -0.17
C TRP A 88 -6.82 12.82 -1.30
N ASP A 89 -6.70 12.25 -2.49
CA ASP A 89 -7.54 12.56 -3.63
C ASP A 89 -8.53 11.41 -3.84
N ALA A 90 -9.78 11.64 -3.40
CA ALA A 90 -10.85 10.66 -3.53
C ALA A 90 -11.25 10.39 -4.99
N ALA A 91 -11.08 11.37 -5.89
CA ALA A 91 -11.41 11.22 -7.31
C ALA A 91 -10.34 10.39 -8.04
N ALA A 92 -9.07 10.61 -7.70
CA ALA A 92 -7.95 9.85 -8.28
C ALA A 92 -7.69 8.51 -7.58
N GLY A 93 -8.22 8.31 -6.36
CA GLY A 93 -7.89 7.15 -5.55
C GLY A 93 -6.39 7.09 -5.22
N ALA A 94 -5.79 8.26 -4.93
CA ALA A 94 -4.36 8.44 -4.77
C ALA A 94 -4.04 9.29 -3.54
N ALA A 95 -2.85 9.06 -2.98
CA ALA A 95 -2.36 9.80 -1.83
C ALA A 95 -0.92 10.26 -2.04
N TRP A 96 -0.56 11.39 -1.44
CA TRP A 96 0.81 11.89 -1.38
C TRP A 96 1.08 12.57 -0.04
N ALA A 97 2.35 12.78 0.29
CA ALA A 97 2.77 13.36 1.57
C ALA A 97 3.50 14.69 1.36
N ALA A 98 3.32 15.63 2.27
CA ALA A 98 4.01 16.91 2.33
C ALA A 98 4.60 17.16 3.71
N ASP A 99 5.66 17.98 3.80
CA ASP A 99 6.16 18.49 5.06
C ASP A 99 5.38 19.71 5.57
N ALA A 100 5.81 20.29 6.69
CA ALA A 100 5.19 21.48 7.27
C ALA A 100 5.28 22.74 6.37
N ALA A 101 6.26 22.80 5.46
CA ALA A 101 6.40 23.87 4.47
C ALA A 101 5.60 23.59 3.19
N GLY A 102 4.86 22.47 3.13
CA GLY A 102 4.08 22.05 1.97
C GLY A 102 4.93 21.46 0.84
N GLN A 103 6.20 21.14 1.09
CA GLN A 103 7.05 20.49 0.10
C GLN A 103 6.72 19.00 0.00
N PRO A 104 6.58 18.44 -1.22
CA PRO A 104 6.33 17.01 -1.38
C PRO A 104 7.44 16.16 -0.75
N LEU A 105 7.03 15.14 0.01
CA LEU A 105 7.92 14.16 0.62
C LEU A 105 8.05 12.92 -0.27
N ALA A 106 9.23 12.31 -0.24
CA ALA A 106 9.44 11.01 -0.88
C ALA A 106 8.63 9.93 -0.13
N ALA A 107 7.56 9.48 -0.75
CA ALA A 107 6.69 8.42 -0.27
C ALA A 107 6.55 7.33 -1.34
N VAL A 108 6.26 6.10 -0.91
CA VAL A 108 6.13 4.93 -1.77
C VAL A 108 4.67 4.53 -1.87
N ASP A 109 4.08 4.59 -3.06
CA ASP A 109 2.80 3.94 -3.33
C ASP A 109 3.07 2.49 -3.76
N GLY A 110 2.52 1.53 -3.03
CA GLY A 110 2.73 0.12 -3.33
C GLY A 110 1.85 -0.81 -2.52
N TYR A 111 2.02 -2.11 -2.73
CA TYR A 111 1.28 -3.11 -1.97
C TYR A 111 1.83 -3.30 -0.55
N TRP A 112 0.92 -3.50 0.41
CA TRP A 112 1.22 -3.69 1.82
C TRP A 112 2.26 -4.79 2.05
N PHE A 113 2.11 -5.95 1.40
CA PHE A 113 3.07 -7.05 1.56
C PHE A 113 4.50 -6.66 1.19
N ALA A 114 4.67 -5.83 0.16
CA ALA A 114 5.98 -5.39 -0.32
C ALA A 114 6.59 -4.38 0.64
N TRP A 115 5.81 -3.37 1.06
CA TRP A 115 6.25 -2.39 2.04
C TRP A 115 6.67 -3.04 3.37
N TYR A 116 5.81 -3.91 3.92
CA TYR A 116 6.05 -4.57 5.20
C TYR A 116 7.28 -5.47 5.18
N ALA A 117 7.60 -6.12 4.05
CA ALA A 117 8.80 -6.93 3.92
C ALA A 117 10.10 -6.13 4.14
N PHE A 118 10.12 -4.84 3.81
CA PHE A 118 11.27 -3.95 4.02
C PHE A 118 11.17 -3.12 5.30
N HIS A 119 9.96 -2.91 5.83
CA HIS A 119 9.69 -2.07 6.99
C HIS A 119 8.78 -2.78 8.01
N PRO A 120 9.23 -3.89 8.63
CA PRO A 120 8.38 -4.69 9.51
C PRO A 120 8.00 -3.98 10.82
N ALA A 121 8.78 -2.97 11.24
CA ALA A 121 8.47 -2.13 12.40
C ALA A 121 7.65 -0.88 12.04
N THR A 122 7.05 -0.84 10.85
CA THR A 122 6.24 0.30 10.40
C THR A 122 5.02 0.47 11.30
N ALA A 123 4.73 1.71 11.70
CA ALA A 123 3.41 2.03 12.20
C ALA A 123 2.39 1.97 11.05
N VAL A 124 1.12 1.74 11.36
CA VAL A 124 0.03 1.79 10.38
C VAL A 124 -0.96 2.87 10.80
N PHE A 125 -1.35 3.72 9.86
CA PHE A 125 -2.37 4.74 10.10
C PHE A 125 -3.70 4.10 10.52
N ALA A 126 -4.21 4.51 11.67
CA ALA A 126 -5.58 4.27 12.11
C ALA A 126 -6.31 5.61 12.11
N ALA A 127 -7.45 5.67 11.44
CA ALA A 127 -8.30 6.85 11.54
C ALA A 127 -8.70 7.04 13.01
N PRO A 128 -8.65 8.27 13.56
CA PRO A 128 -9.21 8.54 14.87
C PRO A 128 -10.69 8.11 14.86
N ALA A 129 -11.14 7.45 15.93
CA ALA A 129 -12.53 7.01 16.04
C ALA A 129 -13.46 8.20 15.78
N PRO A 130 -14.56 8.02 15.03
CA PRO A 130 -15.58 9.06 14.95
C PRO A 130 -16.00 9.40 16.38
N PHE A 131 -16.00 10.68 16.74
CA PHE A 131 -16.54 11.12 18.02
C PHE A 131 -18.02 10.72 18.04
N ASP A 132 -18.40 9.80 18.93
CA ASP A 132 -19.81 9.60 19.29
C ASP A 132 -20.33 10.97 19.78
N GLN A 133 -21.33 11.52 19.08
CA GLN A 133 -22.13 12.67 19.53
C GLN A 133 -23.41 12.18 20.19
#